data_AF-A0A6A6ZFS9-F1
#
_entry.id   AF-A0A6A6ZFS9-F1
#
_cell.length_a   1.000
_cell.length_b   1.000
_cell.length_c   1.000
_cell.angle_alpha   90.00
_cell.angle_beta   90.00
_cell.angle_gamma   90.00
#
_symmetry.space_group_name_H-M   'P 1'
#
loop_
_entity.id
_entity.type
_entity.pdbx_description
1 polymer ?
#
loop_
_entity_poly.entity_id
_entity_poly.type
_entity_poly.pdbx_seq_one_letter_code
_entity_poly.pdbx_strand_id
1 'polypeptide(L)'
;MFEQFTLRHIFPLLLATQVTFGGMMPFTHGPEAALLKFGFPPSIAASKGAWPVIKIGSARVTTIGLAIWGMYLGGHFEAIDILIACTGWVALIDGLVCHQEGAAGSTLFRVGLTSVISLWGFLGMTTGKYF
;
A
#
# COMPACT_ATOMS: atom_id res chain seq x y z
N MET A 1 -7.06 -1.05 -23.04
CA MET A 1 -6.18 -1.17 -21.85
C MET A 1 -4.71 -0.96 -22.21
N PHE A 2 -4.16 -1.61 -23.25
CA PHE A 2 -2.74 -1.49 -23.63
C PHE A 2 -2.39 -0.29 -24.52
N GLU A 3 -3.36 0.32 -25.21
CA GLU A 3 -3.09 1.50 -26.06
C GLU A 3 -2.64 2.74 -25.27
N GLN A 4 -3.03 2.84 -24.00
CA GLN A 4 -2.65 3.95 -23.11
C GLN A 4 -1.46 3.58 -22.21
N PHE A 5 -0.93 2.36 -22.31
CA PHE A 5 0.12 1.92 -21.41
C PHE A 5 1.45 2.60 -21.77
N THR A 6 2.10 3.20 -20.77
CA THR A 6 3.46 3.69 -20.86
C THR A 6 4.31 3.02 -19.78
N LEU A 7 5.64 2.99 -19.95
CA LEU A 7 6.54 2.41 -18.95
C LEU A 7 6.39 3.06 -17.56
N ARG A 8 5.93 4.32 -17.50
CA ARG A 8 5.67 5.06 -16.25
C ARG A 8 4.51 4.46 -15.44
N HIS A 9 3.65 3.65 -16.07
CA HIS A 9 2.49 3.03 -15.44
C HIS A 9 2.85 1.72 -14.71
N ILE A 10 4.05 1.17 -14.91
CA ILE A 10 4.45 -0.10 -14.30
C ILE A 10 4.42 0.00 -12.77
N PHE A 11 5.04 1.04 -12.19
CA PHE A 11 5.10 1.21 -10.73
C PHE A 11 3.74 1.37 -10.05
N PRO A 12 2.84 2.27 -10.47
CA PRO A 12 1.52 2.39 -9.85
C PRO A 12 0.67 1.13 -10.03
N LEU A 13 0.79 0.40 -11.14
CA LEU A 13 0.05 -0.84 -11.36
C LEU A 13 0.58 -2.03 -10.54
N LEU A 14 1.90 -2.14 -10.40
CA LEU A 14 2.52 -3.12 -9.50
C LEU A 14 2.11 -2.85 -8.05
N LEU A 15 2.14 -1.59 -7.62
CA LEU A 15 1.63 -1.19 -6.32
C LEU A 15 0.16 -1.58 -6.17
N ALA A 16 -0.70 -1.17 -7.10
CA ALA A 16 -2.14 -1.45 -7.07
C ALA A 16 -2.41 -2.95 -6.90
N THR A 17 -1.69 -3.78 -7.64
CA THR A 17 -1.76 -5.23 -7.55
C THR A 17 -1.32 -5.71 -6.17
N GLN A 18 -0.14 -5.28 -5.71
CA GLN A 18 0.40 -5.66 -4.40
C GLN A 18 -0.54 -5.29 -3.26
N VAL A 19 -1.10 -4.07 -3.23
CA VAL A 19 -1.98 -3.63 -2.15
C VAL A 19 -3.37 -4.26 -2.23
N THR A 20 -3.87 -4.57 -3.43
CA THR A 20 -5.14 -5.29 -3.60
C THR A 20 -5.03 -6.70 -3.01
N PHE A 21 -4.03 -7.48 -3.45
CA PHE A 21 -3.89 -8.86 -3.01
C PHE A 21 -3.28 -8.97 -1.61
N GLY A 22 -2.31 -8.12 -1.29
CA GLY A 22 -1.71 -8.05 0.03
C GLY A 22 -2.71 -7.64 1.12
N GLY A 23 -3.61 -6.70 0.83
CA GLY A 23 -4.69 -6.30 1.73
C GLY A 23 -5.73 -7.41 1.98
N MET A 24 -5.79 -8.44 1.14
CA MET A 24 -6.66 -9.60 1.35
C MET A 24 -6.05 -10.67 2.28
N MET A 25 -4.79 -10.53 2.70
CA MET A 25 -4.11 -11.54 3.51
C MET A 25 -4.86 -11.93 4.81
N PRO A 26 -5.44 -11.00 5.60
CA PRO A 26 -6.20 -11.37 6.81
C PRO A 26 -7.44 -12.24 6.55
N PHE A 27 -7.96 -12.22 5.33
CA PHE A 27 -9.16 -12.94 4.91
C PHE A 27 -8.82 -14.28 4.28
N THR A 28 -7.69 -14.38 3.58
CA THR A 28 -7.28 -15.60 2.85
C THR A 28 -6.36 -16.51 3.66
N HIS A 29 -5.44 -15.95 4.45
CA HIS A 29 -4.43 -16.68 5.21
C HIS A 29 -4.58 -16.52 6.73
N GLY A 30 -5.52 -15.68 7.17
CA GLY A 30 -5.82 -15.43 8.57
C GLY A 30 -5.18 -14.16 9.14
N PRO A 31 -5.79 -13.55 10.17
CA PRO A 31 -5.36 -12.26 10.73
C PRO A 31 -4.02 -12.34 11.45
N GLU A 32 -3.71 -13.44 12.12
CA GLU A 32 -2.43 -13.66 12.80
C GLU A 32 -1.27 -13.70 11.80
N ALA A 33 -1.40 -14.49 10.73
CA ALA A 33 -0.41 -14.54 9.66
C ALA A 33 -0.19 -13.16 9.01
N ALA A 34 -1.28 -12.39 8.83
CA ALA A 34 -1.19 -11.04 8.31
C ALA A 34 -0.44 -10.09 9.26
N LEU A 35 -0.68 -10.16 10.58
CA LEU A 35 0.04 -9.36 11.58
C LEU A 35 1.52 -9.71 11.64
N LEU A 36 1.87 -11.00 11.58
CA LEU A 36 3.26 -11.45 11.52
C LEU A 36 3.95 -10.92 10.25
N LYS A 37 3.29 -11.05 9.10
CA LYS A 37 3.82 -10.55 7.82
C LYS A 37 3.92 -9.03 7.79
N PHE A 38 3.01 -8.34 8.47
CA PHE A 38 3.06 -6.88 8.66
C PHE A 38 4.30 -6.47 9.45
N GLY A 39 4.81 -7.35 10.31
CA GLY A 39 6.03 -7.16 11.10
C GLY A 39 5.79 -7.08 12.60
N PHE A 40 4.59 -7.41 13.09
CA PHE A 40 4.33 -7.45 14.53
C PHE A 40 4.92 -8.71 15.19
N PRO A 41 5.31 -8.64 16.47
CA PRO A 41 5.79 -9.79 17.22
C PRO A 41 4.67 -10.83 17.44
N PRO A 42 5.01 -12.11 17.65
CA PRO A 42 4.04 -13.18 17.88
C PRO A 42 3.05 -12.90 19.02
N SER A 43 3.47 -12.19 20.07
CA SER A 43 2.61 -11.81 21.19
C SER A 43 1.44 -10.91 20.77
N ILE A 44 1.68 -9.96 19.85
CA ILE A 44 0.63 -9.09 19.30
C ILE A 44 -0.18 -9.86 18.25
N ALA A 45 0.49 -10.64 17.40
CA ALA A 45 -0.18 -11.37 16.31
C ALA A 45 -1.19 -12.42 16.82
N ALA A 46 -0.88 -13.10 17.92
CA ALA A 46 -1.77 -14.06 18.58
C ALA A 46 -2.94 -13.41 19.33
N SER A 47 -2.91 -12.08 19.54
CA SER A 47 -3.98 -11.37 20.22
C SER A 47 -5.23 -11.27 19.36
N LYS A 48 -6.29 -11.97 19.77
CA LYS A 48 -7.61 -11.90 19.10
C LYS A 48 -8.20 -10.49 19.07
N GLY A 49 -7.78 -9.60 19.98
CA GLY A 49 -8.18 -8.19 19.98
C GLY A 49 -7.62 -7.41 18.78
N ALA A 50 -6.45 -7.80 18.26
CA ALA A 50 -5.83 -7.17 17.11
C ALA A 50 -6.42 -7.65 15.77
N TRP A 51 -7.12 -8.79 15.75
CA TRP A 51 -7.59 -9.43 14.53
C TRP A 51 -8.66 -8.64 13.76
N PRO A 52 -9.69 -8.05 14.41
CA PRO A 52 -10.63 -7.17 13.72
C PRO A 52 -9.95 -5.91 13.18
N VAL A 53 -8.97 -5.37 13.91
CA VAL A 53 -8.23 -4.16 13.53
C VAL A 53 -7.43 -4.39 12.26
N ILE A 54 -6.67 -5.48 12.17
CA ILE A 54 -5.91 -5.78 10.95
C ILE A 54 -6.83 -6.07 9.77
N LYS A 55 -7.97 -6.74 9.97
CA LYS A 55 -8.96 -6.98 8.89
C LYS A 55 -9.51 -5.67 8.32
N ILE A 56 -9.93 -4.74 9.18
CA ILE A 56 -10.46 -3.44 8.74
C ILE A 56 -9.36 -2.59 8.10
N GLY A 57 -8.16 -2.57 8.70
CA GLY A 57 -7.01 -1.86 8.16
C GLY A 57 -6.63 -2.37 6.77
N SER A 58 -6.50 -3.68 6.60
CA SER A 58 -6.14 -4.29 5.31
C SER A 58 -7.25 -4.17 4.28
N ALA A 59 -8.53 -4.16 4.67
CA ALA A 59 -9.62 -3.87 3.73
C ALA A 59 -9.49 -2.47 3.12
N ARG A 60 -9.09 -1.46 3.90
CA ARG A 60 -8.81 -0.09 3.38
C ARG A 60 -7.64 -0.08 2.40
N VAL A 61 -6.60 -0.88 2.67
CA VAL A 61 -5.46 -1.05 1.75
C VAL A 61 -5.91 -1.70 0.44
N THR A 62 -6.77 -2.72 0.49
CA THR A 62 -7.37 -3.31 -0.71
C THR A 62 -8.18 -2.28 -1.49
N THR A 63 -8.97 -1.44 -0.81
CA THR A 63 -9.73 -0.36 -1.45
C THR A 63 -8.83 0.62 -2.22
N ILE A 64 -7.66 0.97 -1.70
CA ILE A 64 -6.69 1.81 -2.42
C ILE A 64 -6.24 1.14 -3.73
N GLY A 65 -5.92 -0.15 -3.69
CA GLY A 65 -5.53 -0.91 -4.87
C GLY A 65 -6.62 -0.97 -5.94
N LEU A 66 -7.86 -1.24 -5.51
CA LEU A 66 -9.04 -1.22 -6.38
C LEU A 66 -9.28 0.17 -6.97
N ALA A 67 -9.10 1.24 -6.19
CA ALA A 67 -9.24 2.61 -6.67
C ALA A 67 -8.20 2.94 -7.75
N ILE A 68 -6.93 2.56 -7.56
CA ILE A 68 -5.88 2.76 -8.59
C ILE A 68 -6.25 2.02 -9.87
N TRP A 69 -6.67 0.75 -9.78
CA TRP A 69 -7.11 -0.02 -10.95
C TRP A 69 -8.32 0.61 -11.64
N GLY A 70 -9.33 1.04 -10.88
CA GLY A 70 -10.51 1.71 -11.41
C GLY A 70 -10.18 3.02 -12.13
N MET A 71 -9.33 3.85 -11.51
CA MET A 71 -8.86 5.10 -12.11
C MET A 71 -8.02 4.84 -13.36
N TYR A 72 -7.17 3.80 -13.37
CA TYR A 72 -6.37 3.42 -14.52
C TYR A 72 -7.25 2.99 -15.70
N LEU A 73 -8.25 2.14 -15.44
CA LEU A 73 -9.20 1.72 -16.46
C LEU A 73 -10.06 2.88 -17.00
N GLY A 74 -10.28 3.91 -16.19
CA GLY A 74 -10.95 5.15 -16.59
C GLY A 74 -10.04 6.22 -17.21
N GLY A 75 -8.72 5.98 -17.31
CA GLY A 75 -7.75 6.96 -17.83
C GLY A 75 -7.50 8.17 -16.92
N HIS A 76 -7.82 8.06 -15.62
CA HIS A 76 -7.66 9.13 -14.63
C HIS A 76 -6.26 9.14 -13.99
N PHE A 77 -5.22 9.33 -14.80
CA PHE A 77 -3.82 9.24 -14.35
C PHE A 77 -3.44 10.27 -13.28
N GLU A 78 -3.98 11.50 -13.37
CA GLU A 78 -3.70 12.54 -12.37
C GLU A 78 -4.27 12.18 -10.99
N ALA A 79 -5.43 11.53 -10.97
CA ALA A 79 -6.03 11.05 -9.73
C ALA A 79 -5.21 9.90 -9.11
N ILE A 80 -4.55 9.07 -9.94
CA ILE A 80 -3.59 8.06 -9.45
C ILE A 80 -2.40 8.74 -8.79
N ASP A 81 -1.81 9.75 -9.43
CA ASP A 81 -0.67 10.51 -8.88
C ASP A 81 -1.02 11.14 -7.52
N ILE A 82 -2.20 11.77 -7.41
CA ILE A 82 -2.68 12.34 -6.14
C ILE A 82 -2.84 11.25 -5.08
N LEU A 83 -3.51 10.14 -5.42
CA LEU A 83 -3.78 9.07 -4.46
C LEU A 83 -2.47 8.44 -3.95
N ILE A 84 -1.53 8.10 -4.84
CA ILE A 84 -0.26 7.50 -4.43
C ILE A 84 0.60 8.51 -3.66
N ALA A 85 0.57 9.81 -3.99
CA ALA A 85 1.22 10.84 -3.19
C ALA A 85 0.69 10.83 -1.74
N CYS A 86 -0.63 10.77 -1.55
CA CYS A 86 -1.26 10.70 -0.23
C CYS A 86 -0.85 9.45 0.58
N THR A 87 -0.41 8.36 -0.06
CA THR A 87 0.10 7.18 0.67
C THR A 87 1.38 7.45 1.46
N GLY A 88 2.05 8.59 1.25
CA GLY A 88 3.16 9.03 2.10
C GLY A 88 2.77 9.17 3.57
N TRP A 89 1.52 9.52 3.87
CA TRP A 89 1.01 9.51 5.25
C TRP A 89 0.97 8.10 5.84
N VAL A 90 0.56 7.11 5.04
CA VAL A 90 0.56 5.69 5.45
C VAL A 90 1.99 5.24 5.73
N ALA A 91 2.96 5.63 4.90
CA ALA A 91 4.38 5.34 5.12
C ALA A 91 4.87 5.86 6.48
N LEU A 92 4.51 7.10 6.81
CA LEU A 92 4.88 7.73 8.09
C LEU A 92 4.30 6.97 9.28
N ILE A 93 2.99 6.69 9.26
CA ILE A 93 2.32 6.02 10.38
C ILE A 93 2.79 4.57 10.53
N ASP A 94 2.90 3.82 9.43
CA ASP A 94 3.45 2.46 9.46
C ASP A 94 4.89 2.47 10.01
N GLY A 95 5.69 3.45 9.62
CA GLY A 95 7.05 3.64 10.11
C GLY A 95 7.09 3.85 11.62
N LEU A 96 6.27 4.77 12.14
CA LEU A 96 6.20 5.07 13.57
C LEU A 96 5.72 3.86 14.38
N VAL A 97 4.66 3.19 13.94
CA VAL A 97 4.08 2.05 14.66
C VAL A 97 5.03 0.85 14.62
N CYS A 98 5.60 0.51 13.46
CA CYS A 98 6.54 -0.61 13.37
C CYS A 98 7.87 -0.32 14.09
N HIS A 99 8.28 0.94 14.23
CA HIS A 99 9.44 1.30 15.05
C HIS A 99 9.18 1.08 16.55
N GLN A 100 7.95 1.33 17.03
CA GLN A 100 7.59 1.19 18.43
C GLN A 100 7.23 -0.26 18.81
N GLU A 101 6.46 -0.93 17.96
CA GLU A 101 5.78 -2.19 18.28
C GLU A 101 6.16 -3.34 17.34
N GLY A 102 6.97 -3.08 16.31
CA GLY A 102 7.27 -4.03 15.24
C GLY A 102 8.74 -4.45 15.17
N ALA A 103 9.03 -5.38 14.25
CA ALA A 103 10.38 -5.79 13.92
C ALA A 103 11.08 -4.69 13.09
N ALA A 104 12.29 -4.28 13.52
CA ALA A 104 13.05 -3.18 12.91
C ALA A 104 13.27 -3.32 11.39
N GLY A 105 13.40 -4.54 10.87
CA GLY A 105 13.54 -4.80 9.43
C GLY A 105 12.29 -4.51 8.60
N SER A 106 11.09 -4.63 9.19
CA SER A 106 9.83 -4.32 8.50
C SER A 106 9.67 -2.82 8.29
N THR A 107 10.08 -2.02 9.28
CA THR A 107 9.99 -0.56 9.27
C THR A 107 10.73 0.06 8.08
N LEU A 108 11.99 -0.33 7.87
CA LEU A 108 12.84 0.26 6.84
C LEU A 108 12.30 -0.02 5.43
N PHE A 109 11.88 -1.26 5.18
CA PHE A 109 11.36 -1.68 3.87
C PHE A 109 10.06 -0.94 3.52
N ARG A 110 9.16 -0.80 4.50
CA ARG A 110 7.85 -0.15 4.31
C ARG A 110 7.98 1.34 4.12
N VAL A 111 8.73 2.02 4.98
CA VAL A 111 8.95 3.47 4.86
C VAL A 111 9.67 3.77 3.56
N GLY A 112 10.73 3.02 3.22
CA GLY A 112 11.52 3.26 2.02
C GLY A 112 10.69 3.13 0.74
N LEU A 113 10.04 1.99 0.52
CA LEU A 113 9.29 1.74 -0.72
C LEU A 113 8.06 2.64 -0.85
N THR A 114 7.31 2.85 0.25
CA THR A 114 6.11 3.70 0.18
C THR A 114 6.49 5.18 0.03
N SER A 115 7.64 5.63 0.53
CA SER A 115 8.13 7.00 0.29
C SER A 115 8.53 7.23 -1.16
N VAL A 116 9.22 6.27 -1.79
CA VAL A 116 9.56 6.35 -3.22
C VAL A 116 8.30 6.45 -4.08
N ILE A 117 7.28 5.65 -3.76
CA ILE A 117 5.99 5.64 -4.46
C ILE A 117 5.21 6.94 -4.21
N SER A 118 5.23 7.47 -2.99
CA SER A 118 4.60 8.75 -2.67
C SER A 118 5.24 9.90 -3.44
N LEU A 119 6.58 9.92 -3.51
CA LEU A 119 7.32 10.88 -4.33
C LEU A 119 7.00 10.74 -5.82
N TRP A 120 6.82 9.50 -6.32
CA TRP A 120 6.42 9.25 -7.71
C TRP A 120 5.12 9.97 -8.06
N GLY A 121 4.10 9.88 -7.19
CA GLY A 121 2.83 10.59 -7.38
C GLY A 121 2.96 12.10 -7.20
N PHE A 122 3.73 12.55 -6.22
CA PHE A 122 3.94 13.98 -5.99
C PHE A 122 4.60 14.66 -7.20
N LEU A 123 5.50 13.94 -7.88
CA LEU A 123 6.16 14.36 -9.11
C LEU A 123 5.30 14.14 -10.37
N GLY A 124 4.04 13.72 -10.24
CA GLY A 124 3.13 13.57 -11.39
C GLY A 124 3.62 12.57 -12.44
N MET A 125 4.39 11.56 -12.02
CA MET A 125 5.13 10.69 -12.93
C MET A 125 4.21 9.72 -13.68
N THR A 126 3.05 9.35 -13.11
CA THR A 126 2.08 8.49 -13.79
C THR A 126 1.39 9.24 -14.93
N THR A 127 1.04 10.51 -14.72
CA THR A 127 0.44 11.36 -15.76
C THR A 127 1.47 11.88 -16.76
N GLY A 128 2.73 12.05 -16.33
CA GLY A 128 3.75 12.76 -17.10
C GLY A 128 3.56 14.28 -17.10
N LYS A 129 2.86 14.83 -16.10
CA LYS A 129 2.46 16.25 -16.08
C LYS A 129 3.63 17.23 -16.17
N TYR A 130 4.80 16.82 -15.68
CA TYR A 130 6.01 17.64 -15.65
C TYR A 130 7.13 17.16 -16.60
N PHE A 131 6.87 16.15 -17.45
CA PHE A 131 7.84 15.51 -18.36
C PHE A 131 7.23 15.00 -19.66
#